data_AF-A0A5P2DPL4-F1
#
_entry.id   AF-A0A5P2DPL4-F1
#
_cell.length_a   1.000
_cell.length_b   1.000
_cell.length_c   1.000
_cell.angle_alpha   90.00
_cell.angle_beta   90.00
_cell.angle_gamma   90.00
#
_symmetry.space_group_name_H-M   'P 1'
#
loop_
_entity.id
_entity.type
_entity.pdbx_description
1 polymer ?
#
loop_
_entity_poly.entity_id
_entity_poly.type
_entity_poly.pdbx_seq_one_letter_code
_entity_poly.pdbx_strand_id
1 'polypeptide(L)' 'MDAGKSGRSAEKTREAEAARDELREALAGVDVVLPSLGVDLVSLTSDYLSPLVELGCCRADVAWKLAAALRKSVQ' A
#
# COMPACT_ATOMS: atom_id res chain seq x y z
N MET A 1 0.47 10.49 31.53
CA MET A 1 -0.85 10.34 30.89
C MET A 1 -0.61 9.73 29.51
N ASP A 2 -0.80 8.41 29.33
CA ASP A 2 -0.51 7.67 28.08
C ASP A 2 -1.76 7.01 27.46
N ALA A 3 -2.95 7.57 27.72
CA ALA A 3 -4.22 7.00 27.26
C ALA A 3 -4.55 7.33 25.78
N GLY A 4 -3.73 8.13 25.09
CA GLY A 4 -4.01 8.62 23.72
C GLY A 4 -3.24 7.95 22.59
N LYS A 5 -2.31 7.03 22.88
CA LYS A 5 -1.36 6.49 21.89
C LYS A 5 -1.89 5.24 21.16
N SER A 6 -2.66 4.41 21.87
CA SER A 6 -3.14 3.13 21.33
C SER A 6 -4.18 3.28 20.21
N GLY A 7 -4.98 4.35 20.21
CA GLY A 7 -5.97 4.60 19.16
C GLY A 7 -5.38 5.12 17.84
N ARG A 8 -4.32 5.93 17.91
CA ARG A 8 -3.75 6.60 16.73
C ARG A 8 -2.95 5.65 15.84
N SER A 9 -2.20 4.73 16.42
CA SER A 9 -1.47 3.71 15.65
C SER A 9 -2.43 2.69 15.01
N ALA A 10 -3.53 2.35 15.69
CA ALA A 10 -4.58 1.49 15.12
C ALA A 10 -5.29 2.16 13.92
N GLU A 11 -5.54 3.47 13.99
CA GLU A 11 -6.14 4.24 12.89
C GLU A 11 -5.21 4.33 11.68
N LYS A 12 -3.93 4.65 11.89
CA LYS A 12 -2.91 4.65 10.83
C LYS A 12 -2.73 3.27 10.17
N THR A 13 -2.82 2.20 10.97
CA THR A 13 -2.73 0.84 10.44
C THR A 13 -3.91 0.54 9.52
N ARG A 14 -5.14 0.87 9.94
CA ARG A 14 -6.33 0.69 9.11
C ARG A 14 -6.29 1.52 7.83
N GLU A 15 -5.81 2.76 7.90
CA GLU A 15 -5.64 3.61 6.72
C GLU A 15 -4.67 2.98 5.71
N ALA A 16 -3.54 2.46 6.19
CA ALA A 16 -2.55 1.80 5.34
C ALA A 16 -3.06 0.48 4.75
N GLU A 17 -3.78 -0.32 5.53
CA GLU A 17 -4.43 -1.54 5.06
C GLU A 17 -5.51 -1.23 4.00
N ALA A 18 -6.33 -0.21 4.23
CA ALA A 18 -7.33 0.23 3.26
C ALA A 18 -6.69 0.73 1.95
N ALA A 19 -5.64 1.54 2.03
CA ALA A 19 -4.90 1.99 0.85
C ALA A 19 -4.25 0.82 0.09
N ARG A 20 -3.72 -0.17 0.80
CA ARG A 20 -3.14 -1.39 0.23
C ARG A 20 -4.19 -2.25 -0.45
N ASP A 21 -5.39 -2.34 0.11
CA ASP A 21 -6.49 -3.11 -0.46
C ASP A 21 -7.11 -2.45 -1.69
N GLU A 22 -7.36 -1.13 -1.64
CA GLU A 22 -7.80 -0.35 -2.81
C GLU A 22 -6.79 -0.50 -3.96
N LEU A 23 -5.49 -0.39 -3.66
CA LEU A 23 -4.44 -0.59 -4.66
C LEU A 23 -4.46 -2.02 -5.22
N ARG A 24 -4.66 -3.05 -4.38
CA ARG A 24 -4.79 -4.44 -4.85
C ARG A 24 -5.96 -4.59 -5.83
N GLU A 25 -7.11 -4.00 -5.52
CA GLU A 25 -8.29 -4.06 -6.37
C GLU A 25 -8.08 -3.34 -7.70
N ALA A 26 -7.50 -2.13 -7.67
CA ALA A 26 -7.16 -1.38 -8.88
C ALA A 26 -6.18 -2.16 -9.79
N LEU A 27 -5.17 -2.80 -9.20
CA LEU A 27 -4.21 -3.64 -9.93
C LEU A 27 -4.88 -4.88 -10.53
N ALA A 28 -5.77 -5.54 -9.78
CA ALA A 28 -6.52 -6.69 -10.28
C ALA A 28 -7.41 -6.30 -11.47
N GLY A 29 -7.98 -5.09 -11.47
CA GLY A 29 -8.76 -4.55 -12.59
C GLY A 29 -7.97 -4.40 -13.90
N VAL A 30 -6.62 -4.37 -13.83
CA VAL A 30 -5.74 -4.32 -15.01
C VAL A 30 -4.94 -5.61 -15.21
N ASP A 31 -5.39 -6.74 -14.63
CA ASP A 31 -4.76 -8.06 -14.74
C ASP A 31 -3.32 -8.08 -14.17
N VAL A 32 -3.08 -7.27 -13.14
CA VAL A 32 -1.82 -7.22 -12.40
C VAL A 32 -2.02 -7.75 -10.99
N VAL A 33 -1.25 -8.78 -10.62
CA VAL A 33 -1.22 -9.31 -9.25
C VAL A 33 0.18 -9.12 -8.68
N LEU A 34 0.26 -8.45 -7.54
CA LEU A 34 1.48 -8.26 -6.76
C LEU A 34 1.42 -9.15 -5.51
N PRO A 35 2.02 -10.36 -5.53
CA PRO A 35 1.95 -11.28 -4.40
C PRO A 35 2.69 -10.76 -3.16
N SER A 36 3.60 -9.80 -3.35
CA SER A 36 4.40 -9.15 -2.32
C SER A 36 3.78 -7.86 -1.78
N LEU A 37 2.63 -7.41 -2.31
CA LEU A 37 1.98 -6.17 -1.88
C LEU A 37 1.50 -6.27 -0.42
N GLY A 38 2.09 -5.47 0.46
CA GLY A 38 1.81 -5.46 1.89
C GLY A 38 1.97 -4.07 2.50
N VAL A 39 1.86 -3.98 3.82
CA VAL A 39 2.16 -2.75 4.56
C VAL A 39 3.49 -2.93 5.27
N ASP A 40 4.37 -1.94 5.21
CA ASP A 40 5.65 -1.96 5.90
C ASP A 40 5.43 -1.97 7.42
N LEU A 41 5.75 -3.09 8.05
CA LEU A 41 5.57 -3.28 9.50
C LEU A 41 6.49 -2.36 10.32
N VAL A 42 7.64 -1.96 9.76
CA VAL A 42 8.58 -1.06 10.46
C VAL A 42 8.00 0.34 10.56
N SER A 43 7.47 0.87 9.47
CA SER A 43 6.78 2.16 9.44
C SER A 43 5.47 2.13 10.23
N LEU A 44 4.75 1.01 10.23
CA LEU A 44 3.52 0.84 11.03
C LEU A 44 3.75 0.86 12.54
N THR A 45 4.86 0.29 13.00
CA THR A 45 5.20 0.20 14.42
C THR A 45 5.95 1.44 14.94
N SER A 46 6.34 2.35 14.04
CA SER A 46 7.05 3.58 14.38
C SER A 46 6.08 4.73 14.67
N ASP A 47 6.30 5.42 15.78
CA ASP A 47 5.56 6.64 16.12
C ASP A 47 5.95 7.86 15.26
N TYR A 48 7.12 7.79 14.63
CA TYR A 48 7.73 8.90 13.90
C TYR A 48 7.60 8.77 12.38
N LEU A 49 7.41 7.55 11.88
CA LEU A 49 7.27 7.29 10.45
C LEU A 49 5.79 7.27 10.07
N SER A 50 5.50 7.74 8.86
CA SER A 50 4.20 7.53 8.25
C SER A 50 4.10 6.09 7.75
N PRO A 51 2.95 5.42 7.87
CA PRO A 51 2.80 4.06 7.38
C PRO A 51 3.05 4.00 5.86
N LEU A 52 3.86 3.05 5.42
CA LEU A 52 4.23 2.86 4.03
C LEU A 52 3.60 1.59 3.48
N VAL A 53 3.22 1.61 2.20
CA VAL A 53 2.76 0.43 1.47
C VAL A 53 3.93 -0.14 0.69
N GLU A 54 4.29 -1.38 0.99
CA GLU A 54 5.35 -2.12 0.31
C GLU A 54 4.83 -2.64 -1.03
N LEU A 55 5.35 -2.10 -2.14
CA LEU A 55 4.95 -2.50 -3.49
C LEU A 55 5.62 -3.80 -3.98
N GLY A 56 6.71 -4.21 -3.33
CA GLY A 56 7.46 -5.43 -3.60
C GLY A 56 8.05 -5.53 -5.02
N CYS A 57 8.69 -6.68 -5.32
CA CYS A 57 9.21 -6.96 -6.66
C CYS A 57 8.11 -7.58 -7.54
N CYS A 58 7.91 -7.00 -8.73
CA CYS A 58 6.99 -7.50 -9.74
C CYS A 58 7.75 -8.06 -10.95
N ARG A 59 7.10 -8.92 -11.73
CA ARG A 59 7.64 -9.40 -13.01
C ARG A 59 7.72 -8.24 -14.02
N ALA A 60 8.66 -8.29 -14.95
CA ALA A 60 8.85 -7.23 -15.94
C ALA A 60 7.60 -6.98 -16.82
N ASP A 61 6.87 -8.03 -17.19
CA ASP A 61 5.61 -7.90 -17.95
C ASP A 61 4.53 -7.15 -17.17
N VAL A 62 4.41 -7.45 -15.87
CA VAL A 62 3.52 -6.76 -14.94
C VAL A 62 3.94 -5.30 -14.75
N ALA A 63 5.24 -5.02 -14.63
CA ALA A 63 5.75 -3.65 -14.51
C ALA A 63 5.37 -2.79 -15.73
N TRP A 64 5.39 -3.36 -16.94
CA TRP A 64 5.00 -2.66 -18.15
C TRP A 64 3.49 -2.39 -18.20
N LYS A 65 2.66 -3.39 -17.85
CA LYS A 65 1.20 -3.21 -17.72
C LYS A 65 0.85 -2.12 -16.70
N LEU A 66 1.50 -2.15 -15.53
CA LEU A 66 1.31 -1.15 -14.48
C LEU A 66 1.70 0.25 -14.96
N ALA A 67 2.87 0.40 -15.58
CA ALA A 67 3.32 1.68 -16.12
C ALA A 67 2.36 2.23 -17.19
N ALA A 68 1.78 1.37 -18.02
CA ALA A 68 0.78 1.76 -19.01
C ALA A 68 -0.55 2.19 -18.36
N ALA A 69 -1.01 1.48 -17.33
CA ALA A 69 -2.21 1.83 -16.58
C ALA A 69 -2.06 3.19 -15.87
N LEU A 70 -0.94 3.42 -15.18
CA LEU A 70 -0.67 4.68 -14.48
C LEU A 70 -0.58 5.88 -15.43
N ARG A 71 -0.04 5.71 -16.64
CA ARG A 71 -0.04 6.79 -17.65
C ARG A 71 -1.44 7.14 -18.15
N LYS A 72 -2.38 6.20 -18.11
CA LYS A 72 -3.78 6.45 -18.51
C LYS A 72 -4.59 7.15 -17.42
N SER A 73 -4.18 7.04 -16.15
CA SER A 73 -4.88 7.65 -15.00
C SER A 73 -4.43 9.07 -14.66
N VAL A 74 -3.36 9.60 -15.29
CA VAL A 74 -2.86 10.98 -15.10
C VAL A 74 -3.43 11.96 -16.14
N GLN A 75 -4.55 11.62 -16.78
CA GLN A 75 -5.22 12.45 -17.80
C GLN A 75 -6.48 13.10 -17.27
#